data_AF-A0AA43GTN4-F1
#
_entry.id   AF-A0AA43GTN4-F1
#
_cell.length_a   1.000
_cell.length_b   1.000
_cell.length_c   1.000
_cell.angle_alpha   90.00
_cell.angle_beta   90.00
_cell.angle_gamma   90.00
#
_symmetry.space_group_name_H-M   'P 1'
#
loop_
_entity.id
_entity.type
_entity.pdbx_description
1 polymer ?
#
loop_
_entity_poly.entity_id
_entity_poly.type
_entity_poly.pdbx_seq_one_letter_code
_entity_poly.pdbx_strand_id
1 'polypeptide(L)'
;MSKVVSKLLLGLSITSAIGINAFSFSPSALAASCDVSNISLGGFKANDCQGYFSGNDKGENSSLLTDLNNGLFSIGANVTWDLIGNSDDKSLDITTSQGSTGTWTLSQAIVDSGLSTFAISLKSGKNHSVYLFQDIDFSVTGLEGIFNTIGVATNKKGKAQDISHASLFKASYATAPEMPKVQSVPEPATAAALGLFALAGLRGLKKKSLV
;
A
#
# COMPACT_ATOMS: atom_id res chain seq x y z
N MET A 1 42.99 -77.12 40.23
CA MET A 1 41.59 -77.10 39.75
C MET A 1 41.53 -76.28 38.48
N SER A 2 41.15 -76.92 37.38
CA SER A 2 41.12 -76.39 36.01
C SER A 2 39.82 -75.65 35.74
N LYS A 3 39.88 -74.46 35.12
CA LYS A 3 38.80 -73.79 34.34
C LYS A 3 39.46 -72.90 33.29
N VAL A 4 39.61 -73.38 32.04
CA VAL A 4 38.71 -73.17 30.88
C VAL A 4 38.66 -71.72 30.37
N VAL A 5 39.45 -71.49 29.31
CA VAL A 5 39.18 -70.81 28.02
C VAL A 5 38.02 -69.81 27.96
N SER A 6 38.30 -68.59 27.50
CA SER A 6 37.42 -67.93 26.52
C SER A 6 38.18 -66.91 25.67
N LYS A 7 38.21 -67.16 24.35
CA LYS A 7 38.71 -66.26 23.31
C LYS A 7 37.68 -65.16 23.09
N LEU A 8 38.10 -63.90 23.10
CA LEU A 8 37.30 -62.81 22.55
C LEU A 8 38.12 -62.11 21.46
N LEU A 9 37.72 -62.32 20.20
CA LEU A 9 38.27 -61.65 19.05
C LEU A 9 37.83 -60.17 19.05
N LEU A 10 38.80 -59.26 18.97
CA LEU A 10 38.56 -57.85 18.68
C LEU A 10 38.23 -57.69 17.18
N GLY A 11 36.96 -57.40 16.88
CA GLY A 11 36.55 -56.89 15.58
C GLY A 11 36.55 -55.36 15.60
N LEU A 12 37.55 -54.73 14.99
CA LEU A 12 37.50 -53.28 14.70
C LEU A 12 36.56 -53.05 13.51
N SER A 13 35.38 -52.49 13.77
CA SER A 13 34.52 -51.92 12.74
C SER A 13 34.85 -50.43 12.60
N ILE A 14 35.45 -50.05 11.48
CA ILE A 14 35.70 -48.64 11.12
C ILE A 14 34.41 -48.12 10.48
N THR A 15 33.56 -47.48 11.28
CA THR A 15 32.36 -46.80 10.76
C THR A 15 32.74 -45.38 10.35
N SER A 16 32.84 -45.16 9.04
CA SER A 16 33.04 -43.85 8.44
C SER A 16 31.83 -42.95 8.73
N ALA A 17 31.97 -42.02 9.67
CA ALA A 17 30.97 -40.99 9.92
C ALA A 17 31.02 -39.94 8.79
N ILE A 18 30.09 -40.04 7.85
CA ILE A 18 29.79 -38.94 6.92
C ILE A 18 29.13 -37.85 7.76
N GLY A 19 29.91 -36.83 8.12
CA GLY A 19 29.43 -35.63 8.78
C GLY A 19 28.53 -34.86 7.83
N ILE A 20 27.23 -35.17 7.87
CA ILE A 20 26.20 -34.31 7.30
C ILE A 20 26.17 -33.06 8.17
N ASN A 21 26.87 -32.01 7.75
CA ASN A 21 26.66 -30.67 8.29
C ASN A 21 25.21 -30.31 7.99
N ALA A 22 24.33 -30.55 8.95
CA ALA A 22 23.02 -29.93 8.99
C ALA A 22 23.29 -28.43 9.13
N PHE A 23 23.33 -27.73 7.99
CA PHE A 23 23.10 -26.30 7.96
C PHE A 23 21.68 -26.12 8.50
N SER A 24 21.59 -25.91 9.81
CA SER A 24 20.43 -25.34 10.44
C SER A 24 20.26 -23.96 9.81
N PHE A 25 19.50 -23.88 8.74
CA PHE A 25 18.83 -22.65 8.36
C PHE A 25 17.94 -22.30 9.54
N SER A 26 18.48 -21.51 10.47
CA SER A 26 17.64 -20.73 11.36
C SER A 26 16.64 -20.04 10.45
N PRO A 27 15.33 -20.28 10.58
CA PRO A 27 14.37 -19.43 9.92
C PRO A 27 14.65 -18.03 10.47
N SER A 28 15.32 -17.20 9.67
CA SER A 28 15.34 -15.77 9.88
C SER A 28 13.89 -15.41 10.10
N ALA A 29 13.53 -14.97 11.30
CA ALA A 29 12.21 -14.46 11.58
C ALA A 29 11.92 -13.48 10.46
N LEU A 30 11.02 -13.86 9.54
CA LEU A 30 10.57 -13.00 8.46
C LEU A 30 10.07 -11.76 9.18
N ALA A 31 10.87 -10.69 9.17
CA ALA A 31 10.38 -9.38 9.52
C ALA A 31 9.19 -9.21 8.58
N ALA A 32 7.99 -9.17 9.16
CA ALA A 32 6.79 -9.13 8.36
C ALA A 32 6.91 -7.88 7.49
N SER A 33 7.08 -8.10 6.19
CA SER A 33 7.07 -7.03 5.20
C SER A 33 5.70 -6.39 5.28
N CYS A 34 5.64 -5.07 5.08
CA CYS A 34 4.35 -4.40 4.96
C CYS A 34 3.56 -5.05 3.81
N ASP A 35 2.24 -5.11 3.93
CA ASP A 35 1.34 -5.54 2.88
C ASP A 35 0.40 -4.39 2.54
N VAL A 36 0.27 -4.04 1.26
CA VAL A 36 -0.59 -2.94 0.81
C VAL A 36 -2.06 -3.12 1.20
N SER A 37 -2.49 -4.35 1.50
CA SER A 37 -3.82 -4.66 2.03
C SER A 37 -3.98 -4.43 3.52
N ASN A 38 -2.91 -4.07 4.24
CA ASN A 38 -2.98 -3.70 5.65
C ASN A 38 -3.68 -2.37 5.86
N ILE A 39 -3.83 -1.54 4.83
CA ILE A 39 -4.52 -0.26 4.92
C ILE A 39 -5.37 -0.04 3.66
N SER A 40 -6.50 0.65 3.83
CA SER A 40 -7.32 1.08 2.70
C SER A 40 -8.01 2.41 2.99
N LEU A 41 -8.37 3.13 1.92
CA LEU A 41 -9.18 4.35 1.90
C LEU A 41 -10.39 4.12 0.99
N GLY A 42 -11.62 4.27 1.48
CA GLY A 42 -12.81 4.08 0.65
C GLY A 42 -12.93 2.68 0.02
N GLY A 43 -12.31 1.66 0.62
CA GLY A 43 -12.21 0.32 0.06
C GLY A 43 -11.06 0.09 -0.93
N PHE A 44 -10.31 1.14 -1.31
CA PHE A 44 -9.10 1.04 -2.13
C PHE A 44 -7.87 0.78 -1.25
N LYS A 45 -7.07 -0.22 -1.62
CA LYS A 45 -5.81 -0.54 -0.92
C LYS A 45 -4.74 0.48 -1.25
N ALA A 46 -3.66 0.51 -0.46
CA ALA A 46 -2.46 1.24 -0.84
C ALA A 46 -1.90 0.74 -2.18
N ASN A 47 -1.20 1.61 -2.90
CA ASN A 47 -0.53 1.29 -4.16
C ASN A 47 0.82 0.62 -3.93
N ASP A 48 1.53 1.04 -2.88
CA ASP A 48 2.82 0.50 -2.49
C ASP A 48 3.00 0.65 -0.97
N CYS A 49 3.96 -0.07 -0.41
CA CYS A 49 4.34 0.10 0.98
C CYS A 49 5.83 -0.17 1.18
N GLN A 50 6.40 0.46 2.20
CA GLN A 50 7.77 0.21 2.65
C GLN A 50 7.81 0.05 4.17
N GLY A 51 8.66 -0.86 4.64
CA GLY A 51 8.83 -1.17 6.05
C GLY A 51 9.53 -2.53 6.27
N TYR A 52 9.89 -2.88 7.50
CA TYR A 52 9.78 -2.06 8.71
C TYR A 52 10.94 -1.05 8.82
N PHE A 53 10.62 0.18 9.21
CA PHE A 53 11.62 1.17 9.62
C PHE A 53 11.73 1.19 11.14
N SER A 54 12.92 1.50 11.65
CA SER A 54 13.15 1.71 13.08
C SER A 54 13.37 3.19 13.37
N GLY A 55 12.85 3.67 14.50
CA GLY A 55 12.93 5.05 14.95
C GLY A 55 11.60 5.78 14.88
N ASN A 56 11.70 7.11 14.87
CA ASN A 56 10.56 7.99 14.71
C ASN A 56 10.18 8.12 13.24
N ASP A 57 8.89 8.26 12.99
CA ASP A 57 8.30 8.51 11.68
C ASP A 57 8.23 10.01 11.34
N LYS A 58 8.22 10.89 12.35
CA LYS A 58 8.22 12.36 12.18
C LYS A 58 9.21 13.08 13.10
N GLY A 59 9.44 14.38 12.81
CA GLY A 59 10.27 15.29 13.60
C GLY A 59 11.77 15.21 13.27
N GLU A 60 12.58 16.01 13.97
CA GLU A 60 14.03 16.18 13.72
C GLU A 60 14.84 14.87 13.79
N ASN A 61 14.32 13.85 14.48
CA ASN A 61 14.96 12.55 14.65
C ASN A 61 14.40 11.47 13.70
N SER A 62 13.61 11.84 12.69
CA SER A 62 13.08 10.93 11.67
C SER A 62 13.81 11.12 10.34
N SER A 63 14.28 10.03 9.73
CA SER A 63 14.77 10.05 8.35
C SER A 63 13.66 9.96 7.31
N LEU A 64 12.43 9.61 7.71
CA LEU A 64 11.38 9.22 6.77
C LEU A 64 11.06 10.29 5.74
N LEU A 65 10.97 11.57 6.15
CA LEU A 65 10.71 12.66 5.21
C LEU A 65 11.84 12.81 4.18
N THR A 66 13.09 12.64 4.63
CA THR A 66 14.26 12.65 3.76
C THR A 66 14.25 11.44 2.82
N ASP A 67 13.90 10.26 3.32
CA ASP A 67 13.82 9.03 2.53
C ASP A 67 12.73 9.15 1.44
N LEU A 68 11.55 9.70 1.79
CA LEU A 68 10.48 10.02 0.84
C LEU A 68 10.96 10.96 -0.27
N ASN A 69 11.64 12.06 0.10
CA ASN A 69 12.20 13.01 -0.86
C ASN A 69 13.38 12.44 -1.67
N ASN A 70 14.04 11.39 -1.19
CA ASN A 70 15.08 10.64 -1.89
C ASN A 70 14.52 9.50 -2.76
N GLY A 71 13.19 9.41 -2.93
CA GLY A 71 12.56 8.44 -3.80
C GLY A 71 12.28 7.10 -3.13
N LEU A 72 11.92 7.09 -1.85
CA LEU A 72 11.45 5.88 -1.16
C LEU A 72 10.33 5.17 -1.96
N PHE A 73 9.48 5.95 -2.62
CA PHE A 73 8.53 5.47 -3.61
C PHE A 73 8.85 6.04 -5.00
N SER A 74 8.78 5.20 -6.02
CA SER A 74 9.02 5.60 -7.41
C SER A 74 7.75 6.15 -8.07
N ILE A 75 7.31 7.35 -7.67
CA ILE A 75 6.04 7.96 -8.13
C ILE A 75 6.20 9.06 -9.19
N GLY A 76 7.41 9.27 -9.70
CA GLY A 76 7.70 10.25 -10.74
C GLY A 76 8.95 11.07 -10.46
N ALA A 77 9.28 11.98 -11.39
CA ALA A 77 10.41 12.90 -11.24
C ALA A 77 9.96 14.22 -10.60
N ASN A 78 10.88 14.88 -9.88
CA ASN A 78 10.66 16.19 -9.26
C ASN A 78 9.46 16.22 -8.29
N VAL A 79 9.28 15.14 -7.54
CA VAL A 79 8.29 15.06 -6.47
C VAL A 79 8.94 15.50 -5.17
N THR A 80 8.28 16.40 -4.45
CA THR A 80 8.66 16.76 -3.09
C THR A 80 7.61 16.25 -2.12
N TRP A 81 8.04 15.87 -0.93
CA TRP A 81 7.18 15.39 0.13
C TRP A 81 7.19 16.34 1.32
N ASP A 82 6.01 16.59 1.88
CA ASP A 82 5.80 17.40 3.07
C ASP A 82 5.03 16.62 4.14
N LEU A 83 5.42 16.76 5.40
CA LEU A 83 4.59 16.33 6.53
C LEU A 83 3.45 17.34 6.71
N ILE A 84 2.22 16.91 6.46
CA ILE A 84 1.04 17.79 6.50
C ILE A 84 0.15 17.54 7.71
N GLY A 85 0.44 16.49 8.48
CA GLY A 85 -0.45 16.08 9.55
C GLY A 85 -0.04 14.83 10.30
N ASN A 86 -0.67 14.56 11.44
CA ASN A 86 -0.54 13.35 12.22
C ASN A 86 -1.73 13.14 13.18
N SER A 87 -1.69 12.04 13.94
CA SER A 87 -2.71 11.72 14.93
C SER A 87 -2.69 12.58 16.19
N ASP A 88 -1.58 13.24 16.50
CA ASP A 88 -1.47 14.09 17.70
C ASP A 88 -2.08 15.49 17.47
N ASP A 89 -2.08 15.97 16.22
CA ASP A 89 -2.68 17.26 15.82
C ASP A 89 -4.09 17.13 15.21
N LYS A 90 -4.64 15.92 15.14
CA LYS A 90 -6.00 15.58 14.64
C LYS A 90 -6.27 15.91 13.17
N SER A 91 -5.22 16.08 12.37
CA SER A 91 -5.37 16.13 10.90
C SER A 91 -5.59 14.73 10.31
N LEU A 92 -5.10 13.69 10.99
CA LEU A 92 -5.36 12.29 10.73
C LEU A 92 -5.89 11.64 11.99
N ASP A 93 -7.19 11.43 12.09
CA ASP A 93 -7.79 10.74 13.21
C ASP A 93 -7.60 9.23 13.06
N ILE A 94 -7.13 8.56 14.12
CA ILE A 94 -6.99 7.11 14.18
C ILE A 94 -7.77 6.58 15.37
N THR A 95 -8.62 5.60 15.11
CA THR A 95 -9.38 4.89 16.13
C THR A 95 -9.05 3.40 16.08
N THR A 96 -8.50 2.87 17.16
CA THR A 96 -8.28 1.43 17.33
C THR A 96 -9.55 0.78 17.88
N SER A 97 -10.10 -0.19 17.16
CA SER A 97 -11.31 -0.90 17.60
C SER A 97 -10.98 -2.20 18.35
N GLN A 98 -9.87 -2.87 17.97
CA GLN A 98 -9.37 -4.08 18.63
C GLN A 98 -7.85 -4.23 18.42
N GLY A 99 -7.04 -3.60 19.28
CA GLY A 99 -5.58 -3.74 19.31
C GLY A 99 -4.91 -3.43 17.96
N SER A 100 -4.70 -4.49 17.16
CA SER A 100 -4.05 -4.47 15.85
C SER A 100 -4.93 -4.04 14.66
N THR A 101 -6.20 -3.70 14.85
CA THR A 101 -7.08 -3.22 13.76
C THR A 101 -7.85 -1.96 14.14
N GLY A 102 -8.18 -1.13 13.16
CA GLY A 102 -8.93 0.10 13.41
C GLY A 102 -9.36 0.84 12.14
N THR A 103 -9.90 2.03 12.37
CA THR A 103 -10.27 2.99 11.33
C THR A 103 -9.36 4.21 11.40
N TRP A 104 -9.22 4.88 10.27
CA TRP A 104 -8.57 6.17 10.19
C TRP A 104 -9.38 7.11 9.31
N THR A 105 -9.32 8.41 9.60
CA THR A 105 -10.08 9.43 8.89
C THR A 105 -9.23 10.66 8.69
N LEU A 106 -9.26 11.23 7.49
CA LEU A 106 -8.71 12.55 7.22
C LEU A 106 -9.71 13.61 7.62
N SER A 107 -9.25 14.66 8.29
CA SER A 107 -10.11 15.78 8.66
C SER A 107 -10.64 16.55 7.43
N GLN A 108 -9.88 16.50 6.32
CA GLN A 108 -10.24 17.11 5.05
C GLN A 108 -9.51 16.42 3.89
N ALA A 109 -10.00 16.63 2.66
CA ALA A 109 -9.32 16.16 1.45
C ALA A 109 -7.95 16.86 1.28
N ILE A 110 -6.94 16.09 0.86
CA ILE A 110 -5.56 16.57 0.68
C ILE A 110 -5.36 16.92 -0.80
N VAL A 111 -6.00 17.97 -1.29
CA VAL A 111 -6.00 18.34 -2.72
C VAL A 111 -5.25 19.65 -2.96
N ASP A 112 -4.37 19.66 -3.96
CA ASP A 112 -3.84 20.91 -4.53
C ASP A 112 -4.53 21.26 -5.86
N SER A 113 -4.69 20.27 -6.76
CA SER A 113 -5.54 20.34 -7.95
C SER A 113 -5.72 18.94 -8.56
N GLY A 114 -6.95 18.41 -8.60
CA GLY A 114 -7.23 17.09 -9.19
C GLY A 114 -6.94 15.91 -8.27
N LEU A 115 -6.21 14.90 -8.78
CA LEU A 115 -5.86 13.68 -8.05
C LEU A 115 -4.77 13.96 -7.02
N SER A 116 -4.81 13.21 -5.92
CA SER A 116 -3.91 13.42 -4.77
C SER A 116 -3.01 12.23 -4.54
N THR A 117 -1.73 12.47 -4.31
CA THR A 117 -0.79 11.42 -3.89
C THR A 117 -0.29 11.73 -2.48
N PHE A 118 -0.41 10.76 -1.58
CA PHE A 118 -0.02 10.92 -0.18
C PHE A 118 0.48 9.59 0.39
N ALA A 119 1.15 9.66 1.54
CA ALA A 119 1.61 8.49 2.26
C ALA A 119 1.19 8.56 3.73
N ILE A 120 0.81 7.42 4.28
CA ILE A 120 0.49 7.28 5.70
C ILE A 120 1.56 6.40 6.34
N SER A 121 2.26 6.95 7.34
CA SER A 121 3.10 6.17 8.23
C SER A 121 2.28 5.71 9.42
N LEU A 122 2.26 4.41 9.67
CA LEU A 122 1.64 3.81 10.84
C LEU A 122 2.73 3.31 11.79
N LYS A 123 2.76 3.83 13.03
CA LYS A 123 3.82 3.56 14.00
C LYS A 123 3.31 2.80 15.21
N SER A 124 4.07 1.78 15.61
CA SER A 124 3.93 1.11 16.91
C SER A 124 5.26 1.05 17.64
N GLY A 125 5.28 1.65 18.83
CA GLY A 125 6.50 1.73 19.63
C GLY A 125 7.62 2.44 18.88
N LYS A 126 8.67 1.70 18.53
CA LYS A 126 9.86 2.24 17.83
C LYS A 126 9.91 1.86 16.35
N ASN A 127 8.87 1.23 15.80
CA ASN A 127 8.88 0.79 14.41
C ASN A 127 7.67 1.34 13.67
N HIS A 128 7.83 1.56 12.38
CA HIS A 128 6.76 2.04 11.53
C HIS A 128 6.86 1.45 10.12
N SER A 129 5.74 1.48 9.41
CA SER A 129 5.66 1.19 7.98
C SER A 129 4.85 2.28 7.29
N VAL A 130 5.13 2.48 6.01
CA VAL A 130 4.65 3.61 5.24
C VAL A 130 3.89 3.09 4.04
N TYR A 131 2.71 3.65 3.81
CA TYR A 131 1.76 3.20 2.79
C TYR A 131 1.49 4.33 1.82
N LEU A 132 1.77 4.09 0.55
CA LEU A 132 1.53 5.03 -0.53
C LEU A 132 0.10 4.89 -1.05
N PHE A 133 -0.60 6.00 -1.16
CA PHE A 133 -1.83 6.14 -1.93
C PHE A 133 -1.56 7.13 -3.06
N GLN A 134 -1.69 6.67 -4.30
CA GLN A 134 -1.35 7.42 -5.48
C GLN A 134 -2.61 7.72 -6.30
N ASP A 135 -2.65 8.94 -6.84
CA ASP A 135 -3.68 9.39 -7.78
C ASP A 135 -5.12 9.24 -7.25
N ILE A 136 -5.32 9.58 -5.98
CA ILE A 136 -6.59 9.46 -5.27
C ILE A 136 -7.55 10.59 -5.64
N ASP A 137 -8.76 10.21 -6.05
CA ASP A 137 -9.91 11.09 -6.19
C ASP A 137 -10.79 11.01 -4.93
N PHE A 138 -10.63 11.99 -4.03
CA PHE A 138 -11.39 12.05 -2.78
C PHE A 138 -12.90 12.22 -2.98
N SER A 139 -13.38 12.64 -4.16
CA SER A 139 -14.81 12.70 -4.46
C SER A 139 -15.44 11.31 -4.62
N VAL A 140 -14.61 10.31 -4.95
CA VAL A 140 -15.01 8.91 -5.12
C VAL A 140 -14.62 8.06 -3.91
N THR A 141 -13.39 8.22 -3.41
CA THR A 141 -12.88 7.38 -2.32
C THR A 141 -13.37 7.81 -0.94
N GLY A 142 -13.77 9.07 -0.77
CA GLY A 142 -14.04 9.63 0.55
C GLY A 142 -12.78 9.75 1.41
N LEU A 143 -12.97 10.05 2.71
CA LEU A 143 -11.90 10.41 3.65
C LEU A 143 -11.64 9.34 4.73
N GLU A 144 -12.38 8.24 4.70
CA GLU A 144 -12.35 7.21 5.73
C GLU A 144 -11.71 5.92 5.23
N GLY A 145 -10.93 5.31 6.10
CA GLY A 145 -10.21 4.10 5.82
C GLY A 145 -10.19 3.14 7.00
N ILE A 146 -9.67 1.94 6.72
CA ILE A 146 -9.39 0.92 7.73
C ILE A 146 -7.92 0.55 7.67
N PHE A 147 -7.40 0.07 8.80
CA PHE A 147 -6.06 -0.48 8.87
C PHE A 147 -6.00 -1.74 9.74
N ASN A 148 -4.95 -2.52 9.55
CA ASN A 148 -4.47 -3.51 10.49
C ASN A 148 -2.94 -3.40 10.62
N THR A 149 -2.38 -3.86 11.74
CA THR A 149 -0.95 -3.70 12.07
C THR A 149 -0.10 -4.93 11.75
N ILE A 150 -0.67 -5.90 11.03
CA ILE A 150 0.07 -7.03 10.47
C ILE A 150 1.11 -6.43 9.51
N GLY A 151 2.39 -6.78 9.62
CA GLY A 151 3.46 -6.22 8.78
C GLY A 151 3.92 -4.79 9.13
N VAL A 152 3.11 -4.02 9.86
CA VAL A 152 3.33 -2.57 10.10
C VAL A 152 4.25 -2.32 11.29
N ALA A 153 3.99 -3.12 12.31
CA ALA A 153 4.25 -2.84 13.71
C ALA A 153 4.41 -4.17 14.45
N THR A 154 5.03 -5.16 13.80
CA THR A 154 5.19 -6.45 14.44
C THR A 154 6.35 -6.42 15.42
N ASN A 155 6.20 -7.07 16.57
CA ASN A 155 7.35 -7.33 17.43
C ASN A 155 8.35 -8.27 16.72
N LYS A 156 9.51 -8.53 17.32
CA LYS A 156 10.55 -9.45 16.78
C LYS A 156 10.06 -10.89 16.50
N LYS A 157 8.82 -11.23 16.84
CA LYS A 157 8.16 -12.51 16.60
C LYS A 157 7.05 -12.42 15.54
N GLY A 158 6.97 -11.33 14.76
CA GLY A 158 5.96 -11.16 13.71
C GLY A 158 4.54 -10.90 14.21
N LYS A 159 4.35 -10.67 15.52
CA LYS A 159 3.02 -10.38 16.08
C LYS A 159 2.70 -8.90 15.96
N ALA A 160 1.58 -8.59 15.32
CA ALA A 160 1.00 -7.27 15.21
C ALA A 160 0.89 -6.59 16.59
N GLN A 161 1.20 -5.29 16.67
CA GLN A 161 1.12 -4.49 17.88
C GLN A 161 0.20 -3.29 17.68
N ASP A 162 -0.27 -2.71 18.78
CA ASP A 162 -1.17 -1.56 18.75
C ASP A 162 -0.47 -0.33 18.15
N ILE A 163 -1.20 0.44 17.33
CA ILE A 163 -0.70 1.71 16.80
C ILE A 163 -0.63 2.73 17.94
N SER A 164 0.51 3.41 18.05
CA SER A 164 0.67 4.55 18.96
C SER A 164 0.42 5.89 18.27
N HIS A 165 0.86 6.03 17.01
CA HIS A 165 0.75 7.28 16.24
C HIS A 165 0.67 6.97 14.74
N ALA A 166 0.14 7.92 13.98
CA ALA A 166 0.33 7.95 12.54
C ALA A 166 0.69 9.34 12.04
N SER A 167 1.42 9.37 10.93
CA SER A 167 1.86 10.60 10.28
C SER A 167 1.42 10.59 8.82
N LEU A 168 1.05 11.76 8.32
CA LEU A 168 0.48 11.96 6.99
C LEU A 168 1.41 12.85 6.17
N PHE A 169 1.84 12.34 5.03
CA PHE A 169 2.74 13.03 4.11
C PHE A 169 2.06 13.26 2.78
N LYS A 170 2.19 14.46 2.21
CA LYS A 170 1.64 14.79 0.88
C LYS A 170 2.77 14.86 -0.13
N ALA A 171 2.56 14.27 -1.31
CA ALA A 171 3.42 14.48 -2.46
C ALA A 171 2.96 15.70 -3.25
N SER A 172 3.89 16.57 -3.58
CA SER A 172 3.70 17.73 -4.44
C SER A 172 4.50 17.53 -5.72
N TYR A 173 3.83 17.68 -6.86
CA TYR A 173 4.47 17.57 -8.18
C TYR A 173 4.77 18.96 -8.72
N ALA A 174 5.95 19.16 -9.31
CA ALA A 174 6.25 20.40 -10.04
C ALA A 174 5.26 20.65 -11.20
N THR A 175 4.64 19.59 -11.72
CA THR A 175 3.52 19.66 -12.66
C THR A 175 2.48 18.66 -12.20
N ALA A 176 1.29 19.14 -11.81
CA ALA A 176 0.24 18.27 -11.29
C ALA A 176 -0.21 17.24 -12.35
N PRO A 177 -0.46 15.97 -11.96
CA PRO A 177 -1.07 15.01 -12.86
C PRO A 177 -2.47 15.50 -13.26
N GLU A 178 -2.71 15.66 -14.56
CA GLU A 178 -4.02 16.07 -15.06
C GLU A 178 -5.04 14.94 -14.88
N MET A 179 -6.21 15.26 -14.32
CA MET A 179 -7.36 14.36 -14.41
C MET A 179 -7.70 14.15 -15.89
N PRO A 180 -7.98 12.91 -16.33
CA PRO A 180 -8.40 12.67 -17.70
C PRO A 180 -9.63 13.50 -18.01
N LYS A 181 -9.51 14.41 -18.98
CA LYS A 181 -10.60 15.28 -19.42
C LYS A 181 -11.74 14.37 -19.89
N VAL A 182 -12.87 14.39 -19.19
CA VAL A 182 -14.06 13.64 -19.59
C VAL A 182 -14.45 14.13 -20.98
N GLN A 183 -14.18 13.32 -22.01
CA GLN A 183 -14.72 13.59 -23.33
C GLN A 183 -16.23 13.42 -23.20
N SER A 184 -16.97 14.50 -23.46
CA SER A 184 -18.42 14.43 -23.58
C SER A 184 -18.75 13.48 -24.72
N VAL A 185 -19.13 12.25 -24.38
CA VAL A 185 -19.68 11.31 -25.36
C VAL A 185 -20.97 11.96 -25.87
N PRO A 186 -21.13 12.17 -27.20
CA PRO A 186 -22.37 12.70 -27.74
C PRO A 186 -23.53 11.82 -27.30
N GLU A 187 -24.49 12.42 -26.60
CA GLU A 187 -25.64 11.68 -26.10
C GLU A 187 -26.40 11.01 -27.26
N PRO A 188 -27.02 9.84 -27.03
CA PRO A 188 -27.73 9.11 -28.08
C PRO A 188 -28.86 9.91 -28.75
N ALA A 189 -29.32 11.00 -28.13
CA ALA A 189 -30.27 11.94 -28.73
C ALA A 189 -29.74 12.59 -30.02
N THR A 190 -28.44 12.87 -30.11
CA THR A 190 -27.83 13.48 -31.31
C THR A 190 -27.75 12.47 -32.47
N ALA A 191 -27.51 11.19 -32.17
CA ALA A 191 -27.54 10.11 -33.15
C ALA A 191 -28.97 9.82 -33.64
N ALA A 192 -29.95 9.84 -32.73
CA ALA A 192 -31.36 9.69 -33.08
C ALA A 192 -31.89 10.86 -33.93
N ALA A 193 -31.48 12.09 -33.62
CA ALA A 193 -31.84 13.27 -34.40
C ALA A 193 -31.30 13.19 -35.84
N LEU A 194 -30.02 12.82 -36.02
CA LEU A 194 -29.43 12.63 -37.36
C LEU A 194 -30.12 11.52 -38.16
N GLY A 195 -30.54 10.43 -37.51
CA GLY A 195 -31.31 9.36 -38.15
C GLY A 195 -32.70 9.82 -38.64
N LEU A 196 -33.38 10.68 -37.90
CA LEU A 196 -34.70 11.22 -38.27
C LEU A 196 -34.63 12.18 -39.47
N PHE A 197 -33.58 13.01 -39.58
CA PHE A 197 -33.41 13.90 -40.73
C PHE A 197 -33.11 13.16 -42.03
N ALA A 198 -32.33 12.06 -41.97
CA ALA A 198 -32.06 11.22 -43.14
C ALA A 198 -33.34 10.55 -43.70
N LEU A 199 -34.23 10.10 -42.82
CA LEU A 199 -35.50 9.48 -43.20
C LEU A 199 -36.52 10.49 -43.73
N ALA A 200 -36.52 11.72 -43.22
CA ALA A 200 -37.37 12.79 -43.72
C ALA A 200 -36.95 13.28 -45.13
N GLY A 201 -35.65 13.34 -45.41
CA GLY A 201 -35.12 13.72 -46.72
C GLY A 201 -35.49 12.75 -47.85
N LEU A 202 -35.56 11.45 -47.56
CA LEU A 202 -35.94 10.41 -48.53
C LEU A 202 -37.43 10.46 -48.91
N ARG A 203 -38.32 10.97 -48.05
CA ARG A 203 -39.76 11.11 -48.34
C ARG A 203 -40.10 12.36 -49.17
N GLY A 204 -39.27 13.40 -49.13
CA GLY A 204 -39.49 14.64 -49.89
C GLY A 204 -39.21 14.51 -51.40
N LEU A 205 -38.35 13.57 -51.80
CA LEU A 205 -37.93 13.42 -53.21
C LEU A 205 -38.93 12.63 -54.08
N LYS A 206 -39.88 11.90 -53.49
CA LYS A 206 -40.86 11.10 -54.25
C LYS A 206 -42.10 11.85 -54.75
N LYS A 207 -42.27 13.14 -54.42
CA LYS A 207 -43.50 13.90 -54.72
C LYS A 207 -43.42 14.89 -55.88
N LYS A 208 -42.34 14.91 -56.67
CA LYS A 208 -42.14 15.89 -57.77
C LYS A 208 -41.97 15.27 -59.17
N SER A 209 -42.60 14.15 -59.46
CA SER A 209 -42.71 13.70 -60.86
C SER A 209 -44.05 13.01 -61.08
N LEU A 210 -45.01 13.78 -61.57
CA LEU A 210 -46.16 13.37 -62.40
C LEU A 210 -46.81 14.67 -62.88
N VAL A 211 -46.35 15.13 -64.05
CA VAL A 211 -47.09 15.98 -65.01
C VAL A 211 -47.38 15.06 -66.19
#